data_AF-A0A2A2RAU3-F1
#
_entry.id   AF-A0A2A2RAU3-F1
#
_cell.length_a   1.000
_cell.length_b   1.000
_cell.length_c   1.000
_cell.angle_alpha   90.00
_cell.angle_beta   90.00
_cell.angle_gamma   90.00
#
_symmetry.space_group_name_H-M   'P 1'
#
loop_
_entity.id
_entity.type
_entity.pdbx_description
1 polymer ?
#
loop_
_entity_poly.entity_id
_entity_poly.type
_entity_poly.pdbx_seq_one_letter_code
_entity_poly.pdbx_strand_id
1 'polypeptide(L)'
;MKTKTHSSVQDSLFFVIDQAVHLLREVPANVLALYFTGSVPFVLAALYFWSEMSRSPFALEYASGASLALAILFIWMKFWHALFSVRLREFIAQESPQAWTVKRLWNLLIVQAALQPSRLIVLPVALLVMIPFGWVYAFYENISVIGNGQSPRLAPVIQRSWNLALLWPKPNHVLIWLLSPFMLVSTVVFAMSMSYVLPLISPHVTTAPDQILFGMALIFLVLILPLSPLGMILLTNIILTLFALPYLLRALFGVETLFTISGLHLFNTTFIVTACALTFLCLDPLLKAAYALRCFYGDSLTSGDDLRLSLQAIQKESR
;
A
#
# COMPACT_ATOMS: atom_id res chain seq x y z
N MET A 1 24.24 25.98 25.82
CA MET A 1 24.57 24.63 25.35
C MET A 1 23.68 24.31 24.15
N LYS A 2 24.10 24.75 22.96
CA LYS A 2 23.41 24.52 21.67
C LYS A 2 24.09 23.33 21.01
N THR A 3 23.53 22.14 21.11
CA THR A 3 24.02 20.97 20.37
C THR A 3 22.89 19.98 20.13
N LYS A 4 22.76 19.55 18.86
CA LYS A 4 21.93 18.44 18.33
C LYS A 4 20.43 18.72 18.06
N THR A 5 20.15 19.52 17.03
CA THR A 5 18.84 19.53 16.34
C THR A 5 18.89 18.89 14.94
N HIS A 6 19.98 18.17 14.61
CA HIS A 6 20.12 17.46 13.33
C HIS A 6 19.91 15.94 13.42
N SER A 7 19.76 15.35 14.62
CA SER A 7 19.45 13.91 14.77
C SER A 7 17.94 13.59 14.82
N SER A 8 17.10 14.53 15.25
CA SER A 8 15.67 14.26 15.54
C SER A 8 14.81 13.81 14.34
N VAL A 9 15.21 14.12 13.11
CA VAL A 9 14.43 13.77 11.91
C VAL A 9 14.72 12.36 11.42
N GLN A 10 15.98 11.93 11.49
CA GLN A 10 16.39 10.57 11.14
C GLN A 10 16.00 9.61 12.26
N ASP A 11 16.15 10.04 13.52
CA ASP A 11 15.64 9.34 14.69
C ASP A 11 14.12 9.15 14.58
N SER A 12 13.34 10.17 14.18
CA SER A 12 11.87 10.01 14.13
C SER A 12 11.34 9.11 13.01
N LEU A 13 11.98 9.05 11.84
CA LEU A 13 11.53 8.16 10.76
C LEU A 13 11.77 6.69 11.10
N PHE A 14 13.02 6.34 11.42
CA PHE A 14 13.37 4.96 11.74
C PHE A 14 12.60 4.48 12.98
N PHE A 15 12.41 5.36 13.96
CA PHE A 15 11.56 5.10 15.11
C PHE A 15 10.10 4.80 14.74
N VAL A 16 9.49 5.53 13.80
CA VAL A 16 8.10 5.25 13.37
C VAL A 16 8.01 3.93 12.62
N ILE A 17 8.97 3.61 11.75
CA ILE A 17 8.98 2.35 11.00
C ILE A 17 9.20 1.17 11.94
N ASP A 18 10.18 1.28 12.83
CA ASP A 18 10.50 0.25 13.82
C ASP A 18 9.29 -0.03 14.71
N GLN A 19 8.66 1.02 15.25
CA GLN A 19 7.42 0.88 15.99
C GLN A 19 6.27 0.33 15.16
N ALA A 20 6.16 0.65 13.87
CA ALA A 20 5.13 0.07 13.01
C ALA A 20 5.34 -1.44 12.86
N VAL A 21 6.59 -1.91 12.72
CA VAL A 21 6.92 -3.34 12.69
C VAL A 21 6.61 -4.00 14.04
N HIS A 22 7.05 -3.40 15.14
CA HIS A 22 6.77 -3.88 16.50
C HIS A 22 5.26 -3.96 16.77
N LEU A 23 4.51 -2.90 16.42
CA LEU A 23 3.07 -2.85 16.54
C LEU A 23 2.39 -3.99 15.79
N LEU A 24 2.75 -4.24 14.52
CA LEU A 24 2.17 -5.33 13.75
C LEU A 24 2.51 -6.72 14.30
N ARG A 25 3.62 -6.86 15.03
CA ARG A 25 4.02 -8.12 15.68
C ARG A 25 3.28 -8.36 17.00
N GLU A 26 2.94 -7.30 17.73
CA GLU A 26 2.27 -7.39 19.03
C GLU A 26 0.74 -7.41 18.92
N VAL A 27 0.21 -6.80 17.87
CA VAL A 27 -1.22 -6.71 17.66
C VAL A 27 -1.83 -8.12 17.47
N PRO A 28 -2.98 -8.40 18.11
CA PRO A 28 -3.66 -9.69 17.98
C PRO A 28 -3.93 -10.08 16.52
N ALA A 29 -3.79 -11.37 16.19
CA ALA A 29 -3.92 -11.89 14.82
C ALA A 29 -5.30 -11.59 14.18
N ASN A 30 -6.35 -11.43 14.99
CA ASN A 30 -7.68 -11.05 14.49
C ASN A 30 -7.70 -9.63 13.90
N VAL A 31 -6.82 -8.72 14.33
CA VAL A 31 -6.71 -7.38 13.74
C VAL A 31 -6.03 -7.47 12.38
N LEU A 32 -4.95 -8.26 12.24
CA LEU A 32 -4.34 -8.53 10.94
C LEU A 32 -5.32 -9.23 9.98
N ALA A 33 -6.18 -10.13 10.50
CA ALA A 33 -7.21 -10.77 9.70
C ALA A 33 -8.20 -9.77 9.07
N LEU A 34 -8.49 -8.63 9.74
CA LEU A 34 -9.33 -7.56 9.16
C LEU A 34 -8.71 -7.03 7.86
N TYR A 35 -7.40 -6.82 7.85
CA TYR A 35 -6.68 -6.35 6.67
C TYR A 35 -6.82 -7.35 5.51
N PHE A 36 -6.49 -8.62 5.75
CA PHE A 36 -6.51 -9.64 4.69
C PHE A 36 -7.93 -9.98 4.22
N THR A 37 -8.94 -9.91 5.10
CA THR A 37 -10.37 -10.05 4.73
C THR A 37 -10.80 -8.97 3.74
N GLY A 38 -10.27 -7.75 3.88
CA GLY A 38 -10.48 -6.67 2.92
C GLY A 38 -9.70 -6.84 1.63
N SER A 39 -8.39 -7.09 1.73
CA SER A 39 -7.47 -7.00 0.59
C SER A 39 -7.51 -8.21 -0.32
N VAL A 40 -7.58 -9.44 0.22
CA VAL A 40 -7.45 -10.67 -0.57
C VAL A 40 -8.55 -10.79 -1.63
N PRO A 41 -9.85 -10.61 -1.32
CA PRO A 41 -10.90 -10.69 -2.33
C PRO A 41 -10.73 -9.68 -3.46
N PHE A 42 -10.38 -8.43 -3.14
CA PHE A 42 -10.14 -7.40 -4.13
C PHE A 42 -8.92 -7.72 -5.00
N VAL A 43 -7.81 -8.13 -4.40
CA VAL A 43 -6.58 -8.47 -5.13
C VAL A 43 -6.82 -9.65 -6.07
N LEU A 44 -7.48 -10.71 -5.61
CA LEU A 44 -7.79 -11.86 -6.46
C LEU A 44 -8.71 -11.49 -7.61
N ALA A 45 -9.76 -10.69 -7.36
CA ALA A 45 -10.65 -10.20 -8.40
C ALA A 45 -9.91 -9.30 -9.41
N ALA A 46 -8.98 -8.46 -8.94
CA ALA A 46 -8.17 -7.60 -9.81
C ALA A 46 -7.21 -8.41 -10.69
N LEU A 47 -6.59 -9.46 -10.15
CA LEU A 47 -5.74 -10.39 -10.91
C LEU A 47 -6.55 -11.18 -11.94
N TYR A 48 -7.74 -11.65 -11.56
CA TYR A 48 -8.66 -12.32 -12.47
C TYR A 48 -9.08 -11.38 -13.62
N PHE A 49 -9.53 -10.17 -13.27
CA PHE A 49 -9.91 -9.15 -14.26
C PHE A 49 -8.75 -8.82 -15.20
N TRP A 50 -7.54 -8.63 -14.66
CA TRP A 50 -6.34 -8.38 -15.47
C TRP A 50 -6.07 -9.54 -16.45
N SER A 51 -6.15 -10.78 -15.96
CA SER A 51 -5.96 -11.99 -16.78
C SER A 51 -6.99 -12.09 -17.90
N GLU A 52 -8.27 -11.90 -17.59
CA GLU A 52 -9.37 -11.95 -18.56
C GLU A 52 -9.23 -10.86 -19.62
N MET A 53 -9.02 -9.60 -19.22
CA MET A 53 -8.88 -8.50 -20.18
C MET A 53 -7.64 -8.62 -21.06
N SER A 54 -6.60 -9.32 -20.58
CA SER A 54 -5.35 -9.50 -21.34
C SER A 54 -5.41 -10.65 -22.35
N ARG A 55 -6.31 -11.63 -22.18
CA ARG A 55 -6.27 -12.90 -22.93
C ARG A 55 -7.59 -13.35 -23.53
N SER A 56 -8.71 -12.91 -22.98
CA SER A 56 -10.04 -13.42 -23.35
C SER A 56 -10.57 -12.73 -24.60
N PRO A 57 -11.00 -13.48 -25.63
CA PRO A 57 -11.70 -12.93 -26.79
C PRO A 57 -13.02 -12.23 -26.44
N PHE A 58 -13.63 -12.59 -25.30
CA PHE A 58 -14.92 -12.08 -24.83
C PHE A 58 -14.79 -10.94 -23.81
N ALA A 59 -13.58 -10.37 -23.66
CA ALA A 59 -13.29 -9.35 -22.65
C ALA A 59 -14.32 -8.20 -22.63
N LEU A 60 -14.77 -7.74 -23.81
CA LEU A 60 -15.74 -6.65 -23.92
C LEU A 60 -17.12 -6.99 -23.34
N GLU A 61 -17.54 -8.25 -23.40
CA GLU A 61 -18.85 -8.68 -22.88
C GLU A 61 -18.88 -8.69 -21.35
N TYR A 62 -17.77 -9.09 -20.71
CA TYR A 62 -17.66 -9.18 -19.25
C TYR A 62 -17.12 -7.91 -18.59
N ALA A 63 -16.55 -6.97 -19.37
CA ALA A 63 -15.85 -5.80 -18.84
C ALA A 63 -16.75 -4.92 -17.93
N SER A 64 -18.00 -4.70 -18.30
CA SER A 64 -18.94 -3.87 -17.54
C SER A 64 -19.27 -4.48 -16.18
N GLY A 65 -19.70 -5.74 -16.16
CA GLY A 65 -20.00 -6.46 -14.92
C GLY A 65 -18.78 -6.63 -14.01
N ALA A 66 -17.63 -6.97 -14.59
CA ALA A 66 -16.42 -7.19 -13.82
C ALA A 66 -15.81 -5.88 -13.29
N SER A 67 -15.92 -4.76 -14.02
CA SER A 67 -15.50 -3.45 -13.50
C SER A 67 -16.41 -2.95 -12.37
N LEU A 68 -17.72 -3.19 -12.44
CA LEU A 68 -18.64 -2.92 -11.34
C LEU A 68 -18.30 -3.77 -10.10
N ALA A 69 -18.02 -5.06 -10.29
CA ALA A 69 -17.60 -5.95 -9.21
C ALA A 69 -16.29 -5.44 -8.56
N LEU A 70 -15.32 -5.01 -9.36
CA LEU A 70 -14.08 -4.41 -8.84
C LEU A 70 -14.32 -3.11 -8.07
N ALA A 71 -15.24 -2.26 -8.53
CA ALA A 71 -15.57 -1.02 -7.83
C ALA A 71 -16.19 -1.31 -6.44
N ILE A 72 -17.10 -2.29 -6.36
CA ILE A 72 -17.68 -2.75 -5.09
C ILE A 72 -16.60 -3.34 -4.19
N LEU A 73 -15.74 -4.22 -4.72
CA LEU A 73 -14.65 -4.84 -3.97
C LEU A 73 -13.58 -3.82 -3.52
N PHE A 74 -13.39 -2.74 -4.26
CA PHE A 74 -12.52 -1.64 -3.85
C PHE A 74 -13.08 -0.93 -2.62
N ILE A 75 -14.39 -0.61 -2.62
CA ILE A 75 -15.06 -0.01 -1.45
C ILE A 75 -15.00 -0.97 -0.26
N TRP A 76 -15.27 -2.27 -0.49
CA TRP A 76 -15.10 -3.32 0.51
C TRP A 76 -13.71 -3.29 1.12
N MET A 77 -12.65 -3.37 0.29
CA MET A 77 -11.26 -3.33 0.76
C MET A 77 -11.01 -2.08 1.61
N LYS A 78 -11.43 -0.90 1.17
CA LYS A 78 -11.20 0.36 1.90
C LYS A 78 -11.97 0.45 3.21
N PHE A 79 -13.17 -0.10 3.27
CA PHE A 79 -13.93 -0.25 4.51
C PHE A 79 -13.17 -1.11 5.54
N TRP A 80 -12.65 -2.27 5.14
CA TRP A 80 -11.87 -3.15 6.00
C TRP A 80 -10.51 -2.56 6.40
N HIS A 81 -9.86 -1.83 5.49
CA HIS A 81 -8.64 -1.08 5.81
C HIS A 81 -8.87 -0.04 6.89
N ALA A 82 -10.01 0.67 6.85
CA ALA A 82 -10.35 1.64 7.89
C ALA A 82 -10.69 0.95 9.22
N LEU A 83 -11.40 -0.18 9.22
CA LEU A 83 -11.60 -1.01 10.42
C LEU A 83 -10.27 -1.45 11.05
N PHE A 84 -9.33 -1.92 10.22
CA PHE A 84 -7.98 -2.28 10.63
C PHE A 84 -7.24 -1.09 11.25
N SER A 85 -7.24 0.07 10.59
CA SER A 85 -6.60 1.29 11.08
C SER A 85 -7.19 1.80 12.39
N VAL A 86 -8.51 1.69 12.58
CA VAL A 86 -9.17 2.03 13.85
C VAL A 86 -8.72 1.09 14.96
N ARG A 87 -8.67 -0.23 14.71
CA ARG A 87 -8.20 -1.20 15.71
C ARG A 87 -6.74 -1.05 16.07
N LEU A 88 -5.88 -0.71 15.09
CA LEU A 88 -4.49 -0.35 15.36
C LEU A 88 -4.40 0.85 16.28
N ARG A 89 -5.19 1.90 16.02
CA ARG A 89 -5.21 3.10 16.85
C ARG A 89 -5.70 2.85 18.27
N GLU A 90 -6.77 2.06 18.43
CA GLU A 90 -7.28 1.63 19.75
C GLU A 90 -6.19 0.85 20.53
N PHE A 91 -5.43 -0.01 19.84
CA PHE A 91 -4.30 -0.73 20.44
C PHE A 91 -3.14 0.18 20.85
N ILE A 92 -2.73 1.12 19.98
CA ILE A 92 -1.68 2.11 20.28
C ILE A 92 -2.05 2.95 21.51
N ALA A 93 -3.30 3.40 21.58
CA ALA A 93 -3.80 4.21 22.68
C ALA A 93 -3.99 3.43 24.00
N GLN A 94 -3.78 2.11 23.99
CA GLN A 94 -4.09 1.20 25.11
C GLN A 94 -5.54 1.35 25.60
N GLU A 95 -6.44 1.71 24.69
CA GLU A 95 -7.86 1.86 24.99
C GLU A 95 -8.58 0.52 24.89
N SER A 96 -9.60 0.32 25.73
CA SER A 96 -10.50 -0.82 25.56
C SER A 96 -11.21 -0.72 24.21
N PRO A 97 -11.25 -1.79 23.39
CA PRO A 97 -11.90 -1.75 22.08
C PRO A 97 -13.32 -1.26 22.19
N GLN A 98 -13.64 -0.16 21.50
CA GLN A 98 -14.99 0.38 21.52
C GLN A 98 -15.92 -0.56 20.75
N ALA A 99 -17.09 -0.86 21.31
CA ALA A 99 -18.07 -1.73 20.67
C ALA A 99 -18.50 -1.15 19.31
N TRP A 100 -18.55 -2.01 18.30
CA TRP A 100 -19.05 -1.62 16.98
C TRP A 100 -20.57 -1.51 17.01
N THR A 101 -21.08 -0.31 16.76
CA THR A 101 -22.51 -0.10 16.50
C THR A 101 -22.77 -0.09 14.99
N VAL A 102 -23.95 -0.52 14.57
CA VAL A 102 -24.37 -0.50 13.15
C VAL A 102 -24.23 0.92 12.57
N LYS A 103 -24.59 1.95 13.36
CA LYS A 103 -24.44 3.35 12.99
C LYS A 103 -22.97 3.73 12.73
N ARG A 104 -22.03 3.29 13.57
CA ARG A 104 -20.60 3.57 13.39
C ARG A 104 -20.05 2.89 12.13
N LEU A 105 -20.43 1.63 11.88
CA LEU A 105 -20.03 0.91 10.67
C LEU A 105 -20.59 1.58 9.40
N TRP A 106 -21.84 2.01 9.42
CA TRP A 106 -22.46 2.71 8.31
C TRP A 106 -21.79 4.06 8.01
N ASN A 107 -21.51 4.86 9.06
CA ASN A 107 -20.77 6.11 8.91
C ASN A 107 -19.37 5.88 8.32
N LEU A 108 -18.68 4.84 8.79
CA LEU A 108 -17.36 4.47 8.29
C LEU A 108 -17.44 4.10 6.80
N LEU A 109 -18.42 3.30 6.39
CA LEU A 109 -18.65 2.96 4.99
C LEU A 109 -18.90 4.21 4.13
N ILE A 110 -19.77 5.13 4.58
CA ILE A 110 -20.05 6.38 3.85
C ILE A 110 -18.78 7.20 3.63
N VAL A 111 -18.00 7.42 4.68
CA VAL A 111 -16.77 8.23 4.60
C VAL A 111 -15.76 7.58 3.64
N GLN A 112 -15.54 6.27 3.74
CA GLN A 112 -14.60 5.57 2.88
C GLN A 112 -15.09 5.51 1.43
N ALA A 113 -16.37 5.24 1.18
CA ALA A 113 -16.95 5.19 -0.16
C ALA A 113 -16.97 6.56 -0.85
N ALA A 114 -17.17 7.65 -0.10
CA ALA A 114 -17.20 8.99 -0.67
C ALA A 114 -15.79 9.52 -1.01
N LEU A 115 -14.79 9.24 -0.17
CA LEU A 115 -13.46 9.86 -0.30
C LEU A 115 -12.44 8.95 -0.99
N GLN A 116 -12.39 7.66 -0.66
CA GLN A 116 -11.28 6.79 -1.12
C GLN A 116 -11.24 6.55 -2.62
N PRO A 117 -12.35 6.42 -3.38
CA PRO A 117 -12.28 6.20 -4.83
C PRO A 117 -11.55 7.32 -5.58
N SER A 118 -11.68 8.57 -5.11
CA SER A 118 -11.00 9.72 -5.73
C SER A 118 -9.47 9.57 -5.75
N ARG A 119 -8.89 8.76 -4.84
CA ARG A 119 -7.44 8.50 -4.78
C ARG A 119 -6.89 7.89 -6.07
N LEU A 120 -7.71 7.13 -6.81
CA LEU A 120 -7.30 6.46 -8.06
C LEU A 120 -6.99 7.47 -9.18
N ILE A 121 -7.52 8.69 -9.08
CA ILE A 121 -7.31 9.77 -10.04
C ILE A 121 -6.37 10.82 -9.45
N VAL A 122 -6.62 11.23 -8.21
CA VAL A 122 -5.89 12.33 -7.57
C VAL A 122 -4.43 11.97 -7.31
N LEU A 123 -4.11 10.71 -6.93
CA LEU A 123 -2.70 10.33 -6.68
C LEU A 123 -1.85 10.31 -7.96
N PRO A 124 -2.27 9.71 -9.09
CA PRO A 124 -1.53 9.83 -10.34
C PRO A 124 -1.34 11.29 -10.79
N VAL A 125 -2.38 12.13 -10.69
CA VAL A 125 -2.27 13.55 -11.04
C VAL A 125 -1.29 14.27 -10.11
N ALA A 126 -1.36 14.03 -8.80
CA ALA A 126 -0.45 14.62 -7.83
C ALA A 126 1.00 14.16 -8.04
N LEU A 127 1.20 12.90 -8.44
CA LEU A 127 2.51 12.35 -8.79
C LEU A 127 3.10 13.07 -10.03
N LEU A 128 2.28 13.34 -11.05
CA LEU A 128 2.72 14.08 -12.25
C LEU A 128 3.07 15.54 -11.93
N VAL A 129 2.32 16.19 -11.05
CA VAL A 129 2.60 17.57 -10.60
C VAL A 129 3.80 17.62 -9.63
N MET A 130 4.19 16.49 -9.04
CA MET A 130 5.25 16.28 -8.04
C MET A 130 5.00 16.98 -6.70
N ILE A 131 4.75 18.30 -6.72
CA ILE A 131 4.79 19.15 -5.54
C ILE A 131 3.74 18.76 -4.49
N PRO A 132 2.45 18.47 -4.77
CA PRO A 132 1.53 18.09 -3.70
C PRO A 132 1.54 16.59 -3.37
N PHE A 133 2.31 15.74 -4.06
CA PHE A 133 2.18 14.28 -3.99
C PHE A 133 2.23 13.72 -2.57
N GLY A 134 3.26 14.06 -1.79
CA GLY A 134 3.44 13.47 -0.46
C GLY A 134 2.35 13.86 0.54
N TRP A 135 1.83 15.09 0.44
CA TRP A 135 0.74 15.58 1.30
C TRP A 135 -0.59 14.95 0.92
N VAL A 136 -0.88 14.86 -0.38
CA VAL A 136 -2.09 14.20 -0.88
C VAL A 136 -2.08 12.72 -0.52
N TYR A 137 -0.94 12.05 -0.64
CA TYR A 137 -0.79 10.65 -0.23
C TYR A 137 -1.08 10.48 1.26
N ALA A 138 -0.45 11.29 2.11
CA ALA A 138 -0.68 11.27 3.56
C ALA A 138 -2.13 11.56 3.91
N PHE A 139 -2.78 12.49 3.21
CA PHE A 139 -4.19 12.80 3.39
C PHE A 139 -5.09 11.57 3.21
N TYR A 140 -4.91 10.77 2.15
CA TYR A 140 -5.70 9.56 1.93
C TYR A 140 -5.45 8.46 2.95
N GLU A 141 -4.20 8.29 3.40
CA GLU A 141 -3.90 7.32 4.45
C GLU A 141 -4.46 7.79 5.81
N ASN A 142 -4.39 9.08 6.12
CA ASN A 142 -5.01 9.67 7.32
C ASN A 142 -6.54 9.52 7.32
N ILE A 143 -7.23 9.62 6.19
CA ILE A 143 -8.68 9.36 6.10
C ILE A 143 -9.04 7.95 6.59
N SER A 144 -8.19 6.96 6.30
CA SER A 144 -8.42 5.58 6.75
C SER A 144 -8.35 5.45 8.27
N VAL A 145 -7.52 6.27 8.92
CA VAL A 145 -7.32 6.26 10.39
C VAL A 145 -8.33 7.15 11.12
N ILE A 146 -8.55 8.38 10.62
CA ILE A 146 -9.37 9.41 11.26
C ILE A 146 -10.86 9.22 10.95
N GLY A 147 -11.21 8.65 9.80
CA GLY A 147 -12.59 8.31 9.40
C GLY A 147 -13.17 7.13 10.19
N ASN A 148 -13.09 7.17 11.52
CA ASN A 148 -13.37 6.07 12.46
C ASN A 148 -14.87 5.75 12.68
N GLY A 149 -15.77 6.39 11.93
CA GLY A 149 -17.21 6.18 11.97
C GLY A 149 -17.98 6.93 13.08
N GLN A 150 -17.32 7.77 13.89
CA GLN A 150 -18.00 8.55 14.95
C GLN A 150 -19.02 9.55 14.40
N SER A 151 -18.78 10.08 13.19
CA SER A 151 -19.68 11.02 12.51
C SER A 151 -19.69 10.73 11.00
N PRO A 152 -20.84 10.85 10.32
CA PRO A 152 -20.91 10.74 8.86
C PRO A 152 -20.45 12.03 8.15
N ARG A 153 -20.18 13.11 8.89
CA ARG A 153 -19.82 14.42 8.30
C ARG A 153 -18.42 14.34 7.69
N LEU A 154 -18.32 14.63 6.39
CA LEU A 154 -17.05 14.58 5.65
C LEU A 154 -16.11 15.74 5.99
N ALA A 155 -16.64 16.96 6.14
CA ALA A 155 -15.85 18.16 6.39
C ALA A 155 -14.84 18.04 7.56
N PRO A 156 -15.23 17.61 8.78
CA PRO A 156 -14.27 17.47 9.88
C PRO A 156 -13.22 16.39 9.61
N VAL A 157 -13.58 15.30 8.92
CA VAL A 157 -12.63 14.24 8.55
C VAL A 157 -11.62 14.77 7.54
N ILE A 158 -12.06 15.50 6.52
CA ILE A 158 -11.19 16.11 5.50
C ILE A 158 -10.24 17.12 6.16
N GLN A 159 -10.78 18.05 6.94
CA GLN A 159 -9.99 19.10 7.60
C GLN A 159 -8.94 18.49 8.54
N ARG A 160 -9.33 17.53 9.37
CA ARG A 160 -8.40 16.89 10.32
C ARG A 160 -7.35 16.03 9.60
N SER A 161 -7.75 15.27 8.58
CA SER A 161 -6.81 14.45 7.79
C SER A 161 -5.79 15.32 7.06
N TRP A 162 -6.20 16.49 6.58
CA TRP A 162 -5.31 17.45 5.94
C TRP A 162 -4.34 18.11 6.92
N ASN A 163 -4.84 18.57 8.08
CA ASN A 163 -3.99 19.16 9.12
C ASN A 163 -2.90 18.17 9.57
N LEU A 164 -3.25 16.89 9.74
CA LEU A 164 -2.29 15.84 10.08
C LEU A 164 -1.33 15.51 8.91
N ALA A 165 -1.77 15.65 7.66
CA ALA A 165 -0.92 15.41 6.48
C ALA A 165 0.19 16.46 6.35
N LEU A 166 -0.04 17.67 6.86
CA LEU A 166 0.95 18.76 6.89
C LEU A 166 2.03 18.55 7.96
N LEU A 167 1.83 17.63 8.92
CA LEU A 167 2.81 17.36 9.97
C LEU A 167 3.99 16.56 9.44
N TRP A 168 5.20 16.98 9.82
CA TRP A 168 6.47 16.30 9.55
C TRP A 168 6.63 15.84 8.08
N PRO A 169 6.71 16.78 7.12
CA PRO A 169 6.74 16.45 5.70
C PRO A 169 7.96 15.62 5.31
N LYS A 170 9.15 15.93 5.88
CA LYS A 170 10.38 15.19 5.57
C LYS A 170 10.26 13.69 5.90
N PRO A 171 9.96 13.26 7.15
CA PRO A 171 9.70 11.85 7.44
C PRO A 171 8.57 11.24 6.61
N ASN A 172 7.51 12.01 6.31
CA ASN A 172 6.41 11.52 5.47
C ASN A 172 6.86 11.15 4.06
N HIS A 173 7.64 12.02 3.40
CA HIS A 173 8.14 11.73 2.06
C HIS A 173 9.05 10.50 2.05
N VAL A 174 9.93 10.35 3.05
CA VAL A 174 10.79 9.17 3.13
C VAL A 174 10.00 7.90 3.44
N LEU A 175 8.97 7.98 4.30
CA LEU A 175 8.07 6.87 4.59
C LEU A 175 7.36 6.39 3.31
N ILE A 176 6.82 7.33 2.52
CA ILE A 176 6.15 7.03 1.24
C ILE A 176 7.17 6.43 0.27
N TRP A 177 8.32 7.07 0.10
CA TRP A 177 9.40 6.60 -0.76
C TRP A 177 9.83 5.16 -0.42
N LEU A 178 9.95 4.84 0.87
CA LEU A 178 10.42 3.54 1.32
C LEU A 178 9.34 2.46 1.26
N LEU A 179 8.14 2.73 1.78
CA LEU A 179 7.12 1.71 2.07
C LEU A 179 5.93 1.71 1.11
N SER A 180 5.72 2.76 0.31
CA SER A 180 4.50 2.88 -0.49
C SER A 180 4.44 1.84 -1.61
N PRO A 181 3.44 0.93 -1.61
CA PRO A 181 3.20 0.06 -2.74
C PRO A 181 2.81 0.82 -4.01
N PHE A 182 2.24 2.01 -3.86
CA PHE A 182 1.81 2.82 -5.00
C PHE A 182 2.99 3.23 -5.87
N MET A 183 4.14 3.57 -5.26
CA MET A 183 5.36 3.91 -6.00
C MET A 183 5.88 2.73 -6.84
N LEU A 184 5.81 1.51 -6.28
CA LEU A 184 6.17 0.29 -6.99
C LEU A 184 5.21 0.03 -8.16
N VAL A 185 3.90 0.10 -7.92
CA VAL A 185 2.90 -0.15 -8.96
C VAL A 185 2.97 0.90 -10.06
N SER A 186 3.10 2.19 -9.73
CA SER A 186 3.22 3.27 -10.71
C SER A 186 4.46 3.09 -11.59
N THR A 187 5.56 2.65 -11.00
CA THR A 187 6.81 2.31 -11.69
C THR A 187 6.59 1.22 -12.74
N VAL A 188 5.97 0.11 -12.32
CA VAL A 188 5.74 -1.04 -13.19
C VAL A 188 4.75 -0.68 -14.31
N VAL A 189 3.66 0.01 -13.97
CA VAL A 189 2.67 0.49 -14.95
C VAL A 189 3.31 1.44 -15.96
N PHE A 190 4.17 2.37 -15.52
CA PHE A 190 4.88 3.28 -16.41
C PHE A 190 5.83 2.53 -17.35
N ALA A 191 6.63 1.59 -16.82
CA ALA A 191 7.53 0.77 -17.62
C ALA A 191 6.77 -0.06 -18.67
N MET A 192 5.64 -0.68 -18.28
CA MET A 192 4.77 -1.40 -19.21
C MET A 192 4.16 -0.46 -20.25
N SER A 193 3.70 0.73 -19.87
CA SER A 193 3.11 1.68 -20.81
C SER A 193 4.14 2.20 -21.84
N MET A 194 5.37 2.48 -21.40
CA MET A 194 6.46 2.92 -22.30
C MET A 194 6.83 1.86 -23.34
N SER A 195 6.73 0.57 -22.99
CA SER A 195 6.97 -0.53 -23.95
C SER A 195 6.05 -0.46 -25.18
N TYR A 196 4.83 0.06 -25.01
CA TYR A 196 3.88 0.23 -26.11
C TYR A 196 4.04 1.56 -26.84
N VAL A 197 4.41 2.65 -26.16
CA VAL A 197 4.47 4.00 -26.75
C VAL A 197 5.71 4.22 -27.62
N LEU A 198 6.87 3.68 -27.24
CA LEU A 198 8.14 3.93 -27.94
C LEU A 198 8.14 3.49 -29.43
N PRO A 199 7.61 2.31 -29.80
CA PRO A 199 7.51 1.91 -31.21
C PRO A 199 6.62 2.83 -32.06
N LEU A 200 5.63 3.50 -31.47
CA LEU A 200 4.78 4.47 -32.18
C LEU A 200 5.54 5.77 -32.51
N ILE A 201 6.49 6.17 -31.66
CA ILE A 201 7.21 7.45 -31.81
C ILE A 201 8.42 7.31 -32.74
N SER A 202 9.13 6.18 -32.69
CA SER A 202 10.32 5.95 -33.52
C SER A 202 10.27 4.58 -34.21
N PRO A 203 9.64 4.50 -35.40
CA PRO A 203 9.51 3.25 -36.15
C PRO A 203 10.85 2.63 -36.57
N HIS A 204 11.93 3.41 -36.59
CA HIS A 204 13.27 2.94 -36.98
C HIS A 204 14.02 2.19 -35.86
N VAL A 205 13.49 2.22 -34.63
CA VAL A 205 14.03 1.48 -33.46
C VAL A 205 13.63 -0.02 -33.51
N THR A 206 13.02 -0.48 -34.61
CA THR A 206 12.38 -1.80 -34.74
C THR A 206 13.25 -2.90 -35.35
N THR A 207 14.54 -2.67 -35.59
CA THR A 207 15.42 -3.68 -36.22
C THR A 207 15.84 -4.83 -35.28
N ALA A 208 15.62 -4.67 -33.97
CA ALA A 208 15.68 -5.73 -32.96
C ALA A 208 14.71 -5.40 -31.81
N PRO A 209 13.39 -5.58 -32.01
CA PRO A 209 12.36 -5.12 -31.08
C PRO A 209 12.53 -5.72 -29.68
N ASP A 210 13.05 -6.93 -29.59
CA ASP A 210 13.22 -7.67 -28.34
C ASP A 210 14.40 -7.10 -27.50
N GLN A 211 15.49 -6.72 -28.16
CA GLN A 211 16.73 -6.31 -27.49
C GLN A 211 16.71 -4.84 -27.06
N ILE A 212 16.14 -3.95 -27.88
CA ILE A 212 16.02 -2.53 -27.52
C ILE A 212 14.93 -2.33 -26.45
N LEU A 213 13.83 -3.09 -26.53
CA LEU A 213 12.81 -3.10 -25.48
C LEU A 213 13.37 -3.62 -24.16
N PHE A 214 14.17 -4.69 -24.19
CA PHE A 214 14.86 -5.20 -23.00
C PHE A 214 15.87 -4.20 -22.43
N GLY A 215 16.68 -3.57 -23.29
CA GLY A 215 17.65 -2.54 -22.88
C GLY A 215 16.99 -1.30 -22.27
N MET A 216 15.89 -0.83 -22.85
CA MET A 216 15.13 0.31 -22.31
C MET A 216 14.36 -0.06 -21.03
N ALA A 217 13.77 -1.24 -20.95
CA ALA A 217 13.17 -1.77 -19.72
C ALA A 217 14.22 -1.90 -18.61
N LEU A 218 15.46 -2.28 -18.93
CA LEU A 218 16.59 -2.35 -18.00
C LEU A 218 17.03 -0.94 -17.54
N ILE A 219 17.11 0.03 -18.46
CA ILE A 219 17.43 1.43 -18.12
C ILE A 219 16.33 2.03 -17.22
N PHE A 220 15.05 1.81 -17.55
CA PHE A 220 13.93 2.22 -16.71
C PHE A 220 13.92 1.46 -15.37
N LEU A 221 14.21 0.16 -15.35
CA LEU A 221 14.36 -0.60 -14.10
C LEU A 221 15.44 0.02 -13.21
N VAL A 222 16.60 0.40 -13.77
CA VAL A 222 17.71 1.01 -13.02
C VAL A 222 17.40 2.44 -12.58
N LEU A 223 16.72 3.24 -13.41
CA LEU A 223 16.33 4.61 -13.08
C LEU A 223 15.16 4.69 -12.11
N ILE A 224 14.29 3.67 -12.10
CA ILE A 224 13.09 3.64 -11.27
C ILE A 224 13.25 2.78 -10.00
N LEU A 225 14.24 1.87 -9.95
CA LEU A 225 14.64 1.14 -8.73
C LEU A 225 14.72 2.03 -7.47
N PRO A 226 15.28 3.25 -7.55
CA PRO A 226 15.38 4.12 -6.40
C PRO A 226 14.04 4.62 -5.89
N LEU A 227 12.93 4.58 -6.65
CA LEU A 227 11.65 5.18 -6.24
C LEU A 227 10.92 4.39 -5.13
N SER A 228 11.20 3.09 -5.00
CA SER A 228 10.62 2.22 -3.96
C SER A 228 11.60 1.12 -3.56
N PRO A 229 12.67 1.43 -2.80
CA PRO A 229 13.76 0.48 -2.58
C PRO A 229 13.32 -0.77 -1.82
N LEU A 230 12.53 -0.63 -0.76
CA LEU A 230 12.05 -1.79 0.01
C LEU A 230 11.00 -2.58 -0.78
N GLY A 231 10.14 -1.89 -1.55
CA GLY A 231 9.23 -2.51 -2.52
C GLY A 231 9.96 -3.37 -3.55
N MET A 232 11.06 -2.87 -4.11
CA MET A 232 11.85 -3.60 -5.10
C MET A 232 12.60 -4.80 -4.50
N ILE A 233 13.18 -4.67 -3.30
CA ILE A 233 13.82 -5.79 -2.60
C ILE A 233 12.79 -6.90 -2.35
N LEU A 234 11.62 -6.54 -1.81
CA LEU A 234 10.57 -7.50 -1.52
C LEU A 234 9.99 -8.13 -2.80
N LEU A 235 9.76 -7.33 -3.85
CA LEU A 235 9.32 -7.81 -5.15
C LEU A 235 10.32 -8.82 -5.72
N THR A 236 11.62 -8.52 -5.65
CA THR A 236 12.67 -9.42 -6.13
C THR A 236 12.64 -10.74 -5.37
N ASN A 237 12.56 -10.71 -4.03
CA ASN A 237 12.45 -11.92 -3.22
C ASN A 237 11.18 -12.73 -3.54
N ILE A 238 10.05 -12.07 -3.75
CA ILE A 238 8.80 -12.72 -4.15
C ILE A 238 8.93 -13.36 -5.53
N ILE A 239 9.49 -12.66 -6.52
CA ILE A 239 9.74 -13.21 -7.86
C ILE A 239 10.65 -14.44 -7.77
N LEU A 240 11.77 -14.34 -7.05
CA LEU A 240 12.68 -15.46 -6.83
C LEU A 240 11.97 -16.65 -6.18
N THR A 241 11.10 -16.39 -5.19
CA THR A 241 10.33 -17.44 -4.52
C THR A 241 9.31 -18.09 -5.47
N LEU A 242 8.55 -17.30 -6.21
CA LEU A 242 7.57 -17.80 -7.19
C LEU A 242 8.24 -18.61 -8.30
N PHE A 243 9.47 -18.27 -8.68
CA PHE A 243 10.27 -19.06 -9.62
C PHE A 243 10.84 -20.32 -8.99
N ALA A 244 11.51 -20.22 -7.84
CA ALA A 244 12.24 -21.34 -7.24
C ALA A 244 11.33 -22.42 -6.67
N LEU A 245 10.18 -22.04 -6.09
CA LEU A 245 9.29 -22.97 -5.38
C LEU A 245 8.78 -24.11 -6.29
N PRO A 246 8.29 -23.88 -7.52
CA PRO A 246 7.92 -24.95 -8.43
C PRO A 246 9.06 -25.92 -8.77
N TYR A 247 10.30 -25.44 -8.94
CA TYR A 247 11.45 -26.32 -9.20
C TYR A 247 11.84 -27.13 -7.96
N LEU A 248 11.74 -26.54 -6.77
CA LEU A 248 11.94 -27.26 -5.51
C LEU A 248 10.87 -28.35 -5.32
N LEU A 249 9.60 -28.06 -5.63
CA LEU A 249 8.53 -29.05 -5.59
C LEU A 249 8.79 -30.22 -6.54
N ARG A 250 9.28 -29.93 -7.75
CA ARG A 250 9.71 -30.98 -8.68
C ARG A 250 10.90 -31.79 -8.15
N ALA A 251 11.92 -31.12 -7.64
CA ALA A 251 13.12 -31.80 -7.14
C ALA A 251 12.85 -32.68 -5.91
N LEU A 252 11.99 -32.23 -5.00
CA LEU A 252 11.71 -32.91 -3.72
C LEU A 252 10.56 -33.92 -3.81
N PHE A 253 9.52 -33.62 -4.59
CA PHE A 253 8.28 -34.43 -4.63
C PHE A 253 7.97 -34.98 -6.02
N GLY A 254 8.77 -34.66 -7.05
CA GLY A 254 8.49 -35.10 -8.43
C GLY A 254 7.28 -34.41 -9.08
N VAL A 255 6.72 -33.37 -8.45
CA VAL A 255 5.52 -32.69 -8.95
C VAL A 255 5.90 -31.77 -10.10
N GLU A 256 5.43 -32.10 -11.31
CA GLU A 256 5.58 -31.22 -12.47
C GLU A 256 4.50 -30.13 -12.46
N THR A 257 4.93 -28.90 -12.65
CA THR A 257 4.08 -27.71 -12.74
C THR A 257 4.24 -27.06 -14.12
N LEU A 258 3.29 -26.19 -14.49
CA LEU A 258 3.43 -25.35 -15.69
C LEU A 258 4.75 -24.55 -15.68
N PHE A 259 5.22 -24.12 -14.51
CA PHE A 259 6.51 -23.43 -14.34
C PHE A 259 7.71 -24.28 -14.72
N THR A 260 7.69 -25.57 -14.38
CA THR A 260 8.79 -26.49 -14.70
C THR A 260 8.77 -27.00 -16.14
N ILE A 261 7.62 -26.91 -16.81
CA ILE A 261 7.44 -27.32 -18.21
C ILE A 261 7.71 -26.14 -19.16
N SER A 262 7.13 -24.98 -18.89
CA SER A 262 7.20 -23.80 -19.78
C SER A 262 8.41 -22.88 -19.51
N GLY A 263 9.12 -23.04 -18.39
CA GLY A 263 10.32 -22.26 -18.08
C GLY A 263 10.07 -20.74 -18.03
N LEU A 264 10.91 -19.96 -18.70
CA LEU A 264 10.84 -18.49 -18.71
C LEU A 264 9.63 -17.92 -19.48
N HIS A 265 8.92 -18.71 -20.28
CA HIS A 265 7.72 -18.25 -21.01
C HIS A 265 6.56 -17.84 -20.09
N LEU A 266 6.61 -18.17 -18.80
CA LEU A 266 5.64 -17.72 -17.81
C LEU A 266 5.92 -16.30 -17.28
N PHE A 267 7.02 -15.66 -17.67
CA PHE A 267 7.33 -14.26 -17.35
C PHE A 267 6.45 -13.30 -18.20
N ASN A 268 5.14 -13.34 -17.96
CA ASN A 268 4.14 -12.52 -18.62
C ASN A 268 3.64 -11.37 -17.73
N THR A 269 2.79 -10.51 -18.27
CA THR A 269 2.22 -9.37 -17.54
C THR A 269 1.46 -9.80 -16.28
N THR A 270 0.70 -10.90 -16.35
CA THR A 270 -0.03 -11.46 -15.20
C THR A 270 0.92 -11.88 -14.07
N PHE A 271 2.08 -12.47 -14.39
CA PHE A 271 3.10 -12.83 -13.40
C PHE A 271 3.63 -11.59 -12.67
N ILE A 272 3.99 -10.54 -13.40
CA ILE A 272 4.50 -9.28 -12.83
C ILE A 272 3.45 -8.63 -11.94
N VAL A 273 2.19 -8.54 -12.40
CA VAL A 273 1.09 -7.96 -11.61
C VAL A 273 0.82 -8.80 -10.35
N THR A 274 0.91 -10.14 -10.44
CA THR A 274 0.79 -11.03 -9.27
C THR A 274 1.89 -10.77 -8.25
N ALA A 275 3.14 -10.67 -8.70
CA ALA A 275 4.25 -10.36 -7.81
C ALA A 275 4.08 -8.98 -7.15
N CYS A 276 3.66 -7.96 -7.91
CA CYS A 276 3.34 -6.63 -7.37
C CYS A 276 2.20 -6.66 -6.34
N ALA A 277 1.16 -7.47 -6.60
CA ALA A 277 0.02 -7.62 -5.70
C ALA A 277 0.43 -8.29 -4.38
N LEU A 278 1.30 -9.30 -4.41
CA LEU A 278 1.87 -9.90 -3.21
C LEU A 278 2.75 -8.91 -2.44
N THR A 279 3.58 -8.12 -3.13
CA THR A 279 4.36 -7.05 -2.49
C THR A 279 3.45 -6.01 -1.82
N PHE A 280 2.36 -5.62 -2.49
CA PHE A 280 1.33 -4.73 -1.92
C PHE A 280 0.74 -5.30 -0.62
N LEU A 281 0.35 -6.59 -0.62
CA LEU A 281 -0.23 -7.25 0.56
C LEU A 281 0.72 -7.28 1.76
N CYS A 282 2.03 -7.25 1.53
CA CYS A 282 3.03 -7.23 2.60
C CYS A 282 3.32 -5.81 3.11
N LEU A 283 3.40 -4.81 2.22
CA LEU A 283 3.83 -3.46 2.59
C LEU A 283 2.71 -2.55 3.08
N ASP A 284 1.51 -2.69 2.54
CA ASP A 284 0.38 -1.82 2.86
C ASP A 284 -0.07 -1.92 4.34
N PRO A 285 -0.07 -3.09 5.02
CA PRO A 285 -0.30 -3.16 6.47
C PRO A 285 0.72 -2.34 7.26
N LEU A 286 2.00 -2.44 6.89
CA LEU A 286 3.10 -1.74 7.55
C LEU A 286 2.99 -0.22 7.37
N LEU A 287 2.64 0.21 6.15
CA LEU A 287 2.37 1.61 5.85
C LEU A 287 1.20 2.14 6.68
N LYS A 288 0.11 1.36 6.80
CA LYS A 288 -1.05 1.73 7.61
C LYS A 288 -0.74 1.80 9.11
N ALA A 289 0.10 0.90 9.62
CA ALA A 289 0.60 0.98 10.99
C ALA A 289 1.42 2.25 11.22
N ALA A 290 2.30 2.61 10.28
CA ALA A 290 3.07 3.85 10.37
C ALA A 290 2.16 5.10 10.33
N TYR A 291 1.13 5.13 9.48
CA TYR A 291 0.16 6.24 9.46
C TYR A 291 -0.75 6.28 10.70
N ALA A 292 -1.09 5.12 11.28
CA ALA A 292 -1.81 5.05 12.54
C ALA A 292 -1.00 5.68 13.69
N LEU A 293 0.29 5.33 13.79
CA LEU A 293 1.24 5.95 14.74
C LEU A 293 1.40 7.45 14.48
N ARG A 294 1.57 7.87 13.22
CA ARG A 294 1.69 9.30 12.87
C ARG A 294 0.43 10.09 13.24
N CYS A 295 -0.76 9.55 12.99
CA CYS A 295 -2.01 10.19 13.40
C CYS A 295 -2.13 10.25 14.94
N PHE A 296 -1.74 9.18 15.63
CA PHE A 296 -1.74 9.14 17.09
C PHE A 296 -0.83 10.22 17.67
N TYR A 297 0.45 10.24 17.27
CA TYR A 297 1.39 11.27 17.74
C TYR A 297 0.99 12.68 17.35
N GLY A 298 0.43 12.87 16.15
CA GLY A 298 -0.10 14.17 15.72
C GLY A 298 -1.25 14.65 16.63
N ASP A 299 -2.13 13.75 17.06
CA ASP A 299 -3.19 14.07 18.02
C ASP A 299 -2.63 14.28 19.45
N SER A 300 -1.60 13.53 19.84
CA SER A 300 -0.90 13.66 21.14
C SER A 300 -0.25 15.03 21.33
N LEU A 301 0.15 15.73 20.26
CA LEU A 301 0.68 17.11 20.36
C LEU A 301 -0.28 18.09 21.05
N THR A 302 -1.59 17.82 20.99
CA THR A 302 -2.62 18.69 21.59
C THR A 302 -3.24 18.11 22.85
N SER A 303 -3.29 16.78 22.98
CA SER A 303 -3.91 16.07 24.11
C SER A 303 -2.93 15.69 25.22
N GLY A 304 -1.66 15.45 24.89
CA GLY A 304 -0.65 14.93 25.82
C GLY A 304 -0.79 13.43 26.15
N ASP A 305 -1.56 12.69 25.36
CA ASP A 305 -1.84 11.26 25.63
C ASP A 305 -0.58 10.37 25.58
N ASP A 306 0.42 10.74 24.79
CA ASP A 306 1.72 10.05 24.70
C ASP A 306 2.52 10.11 26.02
N LEU A 307 2.54 11.27 26.67
CA LEU A 307 3.17 11.47 27.98
C LEU A 307 2.44 10.68 29.06
N ARG A 308 1.11 10.63 28.99
CA ARG A 308 0.30 9.86 29.92
C ARG A 308 0.58 8.36 29.82
N LEU A 309 0.66 7.81 28.60
CA LEU A 309 1.02 6.40 28.38
C LEU A 309 2.44 6.10 28.87
N SER A 310 3.39 7.01 28.61
CA SER A 310 4.78 6.87 29.07
C SER A 310 4.88 6.84 30.60
N LEU A 311 4.12 7.69 31.29
CA LEU A 311 4.06 7.69 32.76
C LEU A 311 3.45 6.41 33.32
N GLN A 312 2.40 5.88 32.70
CA GLN A 312 1.78 4.62 33.11
C GLN A 312 2.73 3.43 32.95
N ALA A 313 3.53 3.40 31.87
CA ALA A 313 4.56 2.37 31.67
C ALA A 313 5.61 2.40 32.79
N ILE A 314 6.16 3.57 33.14
CA ILE A 314 7.14 3.72 34.22
C ILE A 314 6.54 3.32 35.58
N GLN A 315 5.28 3.68 35.84
CA GLN A 315 4.58 3.26 37.06
C GLN A 315 4.39 1.75 37.16
N LYS A 316 4.26 1.07 36.02
CA LYS A 316 4.13 -0.39 35.95
C LYS A 316 5.48 -1.10 36.12
N GLU A 317 6.57 -0.50 35.64
CA GLU A 317 7.94 -1.03 35.83
C GLU A 317 8.50 -0.81 37.24
N SER A 318 8.00 0.20 37.95
CA SER A 318 8.40 0.51 39.35
C SER A 318 7.60 -0.24 40.42
N ARG A 319 6.66 -1.11 40.03
CA ARG A 319 5.92 -2.03 40.90
C ARG A 319 6.38 -3.46 40.70
#